data_AF-A0A2A3LL78-F1
#
_entry.id   AF-A0A2A3LL78-F1
#
_cell.length_a   1.000
_cell.length_b   1.000
_cell.length_c   1.000
_cell.angle_alpha   90.00
_cell.angle_beta   90.00
_cell.angle_gamma   90.00
#
_symmetry.space_group_name_H-M   'P 1'
#
loop_
_entity.id
_entity.type
_entity.pdbx_description
1 polymer ?
#
loop_
_entity_poly.entity_id
_entity_poly.type
_entity_poly.pdbx_seq_one_letter_code
_entity_poly.pdbx_strand_id
1 'polypeptide(L)'
;MLAGGQESRVADMLLAGHRGEWLLPIWPDVQHVGSPVETGDELVSCRTAGFDFASGGRALLYADLHRWEVVSVSAIESDHLLLSSPVTGAFARGARLLPLRRGWVRDGSEAVMLTDRVSRRTLEVDIAEPCDWPVLAGGAEYLGTRVLDVRPDASDDPSHAYAGLRESVDFGIAMPVVADLPGITLRTQRDSWKLFGRSEHSWFRSLLYSLRGRQRRIWVPSWCDDLRPALPIAAGSASVAIEWAGYTHFALGRPNRRDIRIQLLDGTVYYRRIIDSLDAGSIEILTLDAALDGAGISVHQIRQVSFLSMAALASDATEINHLTDADGTARATTGWQAVVPDV
;
A
#
# COMPACT_ATOMS: atom_id res chain seq x y z
N MET A 1 9.79 19.33 10.03
CA MET A 1 9.49 20.60 10.73
C MET A 1 10.79 21.18 11.26
N LEU A 2 11.15 22.42 10.92
CA LEU A 2 12.30 23.10 11.52
C LEU A 2 11.79 23.79 12.80
N ALA A 3 12.14 23.26 13.96
CA ALA A 3 11.81 23.88 15.24
C ALA A 3 12.71 25.11 15.46
N GLY A 4 12.11 26.29 15.65
CA GLY A 4 12.84 27.52 15.89
C GLY A 4 13.13 27.73 17.37
N GLY A 5 14.40 27.94 17.75
CA GLY A 5 14.82 28.45 19.06
C GLY A 5 14.12 27.84 20.28
N GLN A 6 13.04 28.47 20.76
CA GLN A 6 12.26 28.01 21.93
C GLN A 6 11.68 26.61 21.73
N GLU A 7 11.13 26.29 20.56
CA GLU A 7 10.56 24.97 20.26
C GLU A 7 11.61 23.86 20.39
N SER A 8 12.84 24.11 19.91
CA SER A 8 13.93 23.14 20.03
C SER A 8 14.31 22.90 21.49
N ARG A 9 14.25 23.91 22.36
CA ARG A 9 14.52 23.75 23.79
C ARG A 9 13.38 23.01 24.50
N VAL A 10 12.13 23.30 24.15
CA VAL A 10 10.97 22.58 24.70
C VAL A 10 11.01 21.11 24.28
N ALA A 11 11.33 20.80 23.02
CA ALA A 11 11.47 19.43 22.54
C ALA A 11 12.57 18.67 23.31
N ASP A 12 13.69 19.33 23.62
CA ASP A 12 14.76 18.74 24.42
C ASP A 12 14.30 18.44 25.85
N MET A 13 13.62 19.39 26.51
CA MET A 13 13.07 19.19 27.84
C MET A 13 11.97 18.11 27.86
N LEU A 14 11.17 18.00 26.80
CA LEU A 14 10.14 16.98 26.66
C LEU A 14 10.75 15.59 26.57
N LEU A 15 11.85 15.43 25.82
CA LEU A 15 12.61 14.17 25.75
C LEU A 15 13.30 13.85 27.08
N ALA A 16 14.02 14.81 27.66
CA ALA A 16 14.79 14.60 28.89
C ALA A 16 13.90 14.35 30.12
N GLY A 17 12.73 15.00 30.18
CA GLY A 17 11.78 14.87 31.27
C GLY A 17 10.84 13.68 31.13
N HIS A 18 10.82 13.00 29.98
CA HIS A 18 9.85 11.96 29.75
C HIS A 18 10.13 10.69 30.56
N ARG A 19 9.05 10.13 31.12
CA ARG A 19 9.00 8.79 31.70
C ARG A 19 7.69 8.13 31.27
N GLY A 20 7.74 6.88 30.80
CA GLY A 20 6.54 6.07 30.57
C GLY A 20 6.01 6.10 29.13
N GLU A 21 4.68 6.13 28.99
CA GLU A 21 3.96 6.13 27.71
C GLU A 21 3.79 7.56 27.18
N TRP A 22 4.01 7.77 25.89
CA TRP A 22 3.77 9.02 25.16
C TRP A 22 2.42 9.05 24.48
N LEU A 23 1.84 10.25 24.43
CA LEU A 23 0.80 10.59 23.48
C LEU A 23 1.47 11.17 22.25
N LEU A 24 1.72 10.30 21.27
CA LEU A 24 2.31 10.65 19.99
C LEU A 24 1.24 11.31 19.11
N PRO A 25 1.40 12.58 18.71
CA PRO A 25 0.59 13.16 17.65
C PRO A 25 0.92 12.50 16.32
N ILE A 26 -0.09 11.93 15.67
CA ILE A 26 0.04 11.38 14.33
C ILE A 26 0.10 12.54 13.35
N TRP A 27 1.31 13.08 13.20
CA TRP A 27 1.56 14.28 12.42
C TRP A 27 1.08 14.21 10.97
N PRO A 28 1.07 13.07 10.25
CA PRO A 28 0.52 13.02 8.91
C PRO A 28 -0.97 13.36 8.88
N ASP A 29 -1.70 13.13 9.97
CA ASP A 29 -3.14 13.38 10.08
C ASP A 29 -3.48 14.72 10.74
N VAL A 30 -2.56 15.69 10.67
CA VAL A 30 -2.86 17.06 11.07
C VAL A 30 -3.96 17.66 10.19
N GLN A 31 -4.89 18.36 10.82
CA GLN A 31 -5.84 19.25 10.15
C GLN A 31 -6.02 20.55 10.93
N HIS A 32 -6.67 21.53 10.32
CA HIS A 32 -6.99 22.80 10.97
C HIS A 32 -8.48 22.88 11.24
N VAL A 33 -8.86 23.28 12.45
CA VAL A 33 -10.29 23.45 12.79
C VAL A 33 -10.89 24.59 11.97
N GLY A 34 -12.03 24.31 11.34
CA GLY A 34 -12.72 25.23 10.43
C GLY A 34 -13.50 26.34 11.13
N SER A 35 -13.90 26.09 12.38
CA SER A 35 -14.60 27.00 13.29
C SER A 35 -13.83 27.11 14.61
N PRO A 36 -14.06 28.16 15.42
CA PRO A 36 -13.61 28.20 16.80
C PRO A 36 -14.16 27.01 17.59
N VAL A 37 -13.36 26.52 18.54
CA VAL A 37 -13.77 25.58 19.58
C VAL A 37 -13.74 26.36 20.89
N GLU A 38 -14.88 26.53 21.53
CA GLU A 38 -15.03 27.35 22.73
C GLU A 38 -14.96 26.50 24.00
N THR A 39 -14.65 27.14 25.12
CA THR A 39 -14.70 26.48 26.42
C THR A 39 -16.11 25.95 26.69
N GLY A 40 -16.22 24.69 27.05
CA GLY A 40 -17.48 24.00 27.29
C GLY A 40 -18.02 23.22 26.08
N ASP A 41 -17.39 23.31 24.91
CA ASP A 41 -17.79 22.52 23.75
C ASP A 41 -17.57 21.02 24.01
N GLU A 42 -18.56 20.20 23.70
CA GLU A 42 -18.49 18.73 23.80
C GLU A 42 -18.25 18.06 22.44
N LEU A 43 -18.03 18.86 21.39
CA LEU A 43 -17.80 18.40 20.04
C LEU A 43 -16.74 19.24 19.34
N VAL A 44 -16.05 18.65 18.37
CA VAL A 44 -15.09 19.35 17.50
C VAL A 44 -15.42 19.04 16.04
N SER A 45 -15.88 20.05 15.30
CA SER A 45 -16.15 19.92 13.85
C SER A 45 -14.84 19.69 13.08
N CYS A 46 -14.76 18.59 12.33
CA CYS A 46 -13.56 18.21 11.60
C CYS A 46 -13.83 17.13 10.54
N ARG A 47 -12.87 16.89 9.65
CA ARG A 47 -12.93 15.73 8.75
C ARG A 47 -12.50 14.49 9.53
N THR A 48 -13.23 13.40 9.38
CA THR A 48 -12.93 12.12 10.06
C THR A 48 -12.52 11.01 9.09
N ALA A 49 -13.02 11.06 7.85
CA ALA A 49 -12.68 10.08 6.81
C ALA A 49 -11.18 10.14 6.44
N GLY A 50 -10.49 9.00 6.60
CA GLY A 50 -9.06 8.87 6.31
C GLY A 50 -8.15 9.56 7.34
N PHE A 51 -8.62 9.75 8.57
CA PHE A 51 -7.81 10.20 9.71
C PHE A 51 -7.72 9.08 10.75
N ASP A 52 -6.59 8.98 11.44
CA ASP A 52 -6.31 7.97 12.48
C ASP A 52 -6.97 8.28 13.84
N PHE A 53 -8.21 8.79 13.82
CA PHE A 53 -9.01 8.91 15.04
C PHE A 53 -9.56 7.55 15.45
N ALA A 54 -9.67 7.31 16.76
CA ALA A 54 -10.29 6.12 17.34
C ALA A 54 -11.36 6.51 18.38
N SER A 55 -12.49 5.79 18.39
CA SER A 55 -13.46 5.89 19.48
C SER A 55 -12.81 5.41 20.79
N GLY A 56 -12.98 6.17 21.87
CA GLY A 56 -12.24 5.99 23.12
C GLY A 56 -10.77 6.46 23.06
N GLY A 57 -10.33 6.97 21.91
CA GLY A 57 -8.99 7.53 21.69
C GLY A 57 -8.87 8.98 22.17
N ARG A 58 -7.78 9.64 21.76
CA ARG A 58 -7.49 11.03 22.12
C ARG A 58 -7.11 11.85 20.90
N ALA A 59 -7.34 13.15 20.96
CA ALA A 59 -6.90 14.11 19.98
C ALA A 59 -6.25 15.32 20.66
N LEU A 60 -5.36 15.99 19.95
CA LEU A 60 -4.67 17.20 20.39
C LEU A 60 -5.24 18.41 19.66
N LEU A 61 -5.79 19.36 20.43
CA LEU A 61 -6.01 20.73 19.98
C LEU A 61 -4.74 21.52 20.29
N TYR A 62 -4.10 22.07 19.27
CA TYR A 62 -2.84 22.79 19.39
C TYR A 62 -2.92 24.15 18.69
N ALA A 63 -2.83 25.23 19.46
CA ALA A 63 -2.63 26.56 18.91
C ALA A 63 -1.14 26.91 18.89
N ASP A 64 -0.46 26.78 20.03
CA ASP A 64 0.96 27.10 20.21
C ASP A 64 1.57 26.34 21.41
N LEU A 65 2.86 26.59 21.71
CA LEU A 65 3.58 25.94 22.81
C LEU A 65 2.95 26.14 24.19
N HIS A 66 2.20 27.21 24.38
CA HIS A 66 1.58 27.60 25.65
C HIS A 66 0.07 27.30 25.68
N ARG A 67 -0.54 27.08 24.52
CA ARG A 67 -1.97 26.81 24.37
C ARG A 67 -2.20 25.54 23.55
N TRP A 68 -2.39 24.45 24.29
CA TRP A 68 -2.74 23.14 23.76
C TRP A 68 -3.60 22.39 24.77
N GLU A 69 -4.43 21.48 24.28
CA GLU A 69 -5.30 20.65 25.10
C GLU A 69 -5.46 19.26 24.47
N VAL A 70 -5.38 18.24 25.31
CA VAL A 70 -5.70 16.86 24.92
C VAL A 70 -7.16 16.60 25.23
N VAL A 71 -7.93 16.29 24.20
CA VAL A 71 -9.34 15.94 24.30
C VAL A 71 -9.54 14.44 24.12
N SER A 72 -10.49 13.87 24.84
CA SER A 72 -10.83 12.44 24.77
C SER A 72 -12.03 12.26 23.85
N VAL A 73 -11.90 11.39 22.84
CA VAL A 73 -12.91 11.15 21.80
C VAL A 73 -13.84 10.03 22.27
N SER A 74 -15.13 10.33 22.43
CA SER A 74 -16.15 9.33 22.76
C SER A 74 -16.64 8.61 21.50
N ALA A 75 -16.97 9.36 20.45
CA ALA A 75 -17.43 8.82 19.17
C ALA A 75 -16.94 9.67 17.98
N ILE A 76 -16.95 9.04 16.80
CA ILE A 76 -16.50 9.63 15.54
C ILE A 76 -17.69 9.64 14.60
N GLU A 77 -18.14 10.84 14.25
CA GLU A 77 -19.19 11.05 13.25
C GLU A 77 -18.56 11.41 11.90
N SER A 78 -19.36 11.56 10.84
CA SER A 78 -18.83 11.83 9.49
C SER A 78 -18.12 13.18 9.34
N ASP A 79 -18.44 14.14 10.20
CA ASP A 79 -18.02 15.56 10.09
C ASP A 79 -17.62 16.19 11.43
N HIS A 80 -17.55 15.40 12.51
CA HIS A 80 -17.09 15.87 13.81
C HIS A 80 -16.65 14.72 14.73
N LEU A 81 -15.96 15.10 15.80
CA LEU A 81 -15.67 14.23 16.95
C LEU A 81 -16.61 14.61 18.10
N LEU A 82 -17.19 13.62 18.75
CA LEU A 82 -17.84 13.77 20.04
C LEU A 82 -16.81 13.55 21.14
N LEU A 83 -16.82 14.39 22.17
CA LEU A 83 -15.88 14.33 23.28
C LEU A 83 -16.51 13.65 24.49
N SER A 84 -15.68 13.01 25.32
CA SER A 84 -16.15 12.45 26.61
C SER A 84 -16.22 13.48 27.73
N SER A 85 -15.57 14.62 27.53
CA SER A 85 -15.52 15.74 28.47
C SER A 85 -15.48 17.05 27.67
N PRO A 86 -16.12 18.13 28.16
CA PRO A 86 -16.06 19.43 27.51
C PRO A 86 -14.63 19.97 27.39
N VAL A 87 -14.35 20.72 26.33
CA VAL A 87 -13.08 21.44 26.13
C VAL A 87 -12.95 22.51 27.22
N THR A 88 -11.76 22.61 27.82
CA THR A 88 -11.47 23.58 28.90
C THR A 88 -10.86 24.88 28.37
N GLY A 89 -10.06 24.79 27.31
CA GLY A 89 -9.54 25.94 26.57
C GLY A 89 -10.54 26.47 25.55
N ALA A 90 -10.19 27.62 24.98
CA ALA A 90 -10.76 28.07 23.70
C ALA A 90 -9.70 27.89 22.61
N PHE A 91 -10.08 27.69 21.36
CA PHE A 91 -9.17 27.56 20.23
C PHE A 91 -9.78 28.28 19.03
N ALA A 92 -9.07 29.26 18.50
CA ALA A 92 -9.55 29.98 17.33
C ALA A 92 -9.54 29.08 16.09
N ARG A 93 -10.33 29.47 15.08
CA ARG A 93 -10.24 28.91 13.73
C ARG A 93 -8.77 28.88 13.27
N GLY A 94 -8.34 27.75 12.71
CA GLY A 94 -6.95 27.55 12.31
C GLY A 94 -6.05 26.96 13.40
N ALA A 95 -6.55 26.64 14.60
CA ALA A 95 -5.84 25.74 15.50
C ALA A 95 -5.68 24.36 14.86
N ARG A 96 -4.59 23.65 15.18
CA ARG A 96 -4.32 22.32 14.67
C ARG A 96 -5.06 21.27 15.51
N LEU A 97 -5.65 20.30 14.83
CA LEU A 97 -6.24 19.10 15.41
C LEU A 97 -5.44 17.90 14.90
N LEU A 98 -4.93 17.08 15.81
CA LEU A 98 -4.18 15.86 15.49
C LEU A 98 -4.74 14.66 16.25
N PRO A 99 -4.90 13.48 15.64
CA PRO A 99 -5.08 12.24 16.39
C PRO A 99 -3.85 11.97 17.26
N LEU A 100 -4.09 11.42 18.45
CA LEU A 100 -3.03 10.99 19.36
C LEU A 100 -3.07 9.47 19.50
N ARG A 101 -1.90 8.84 19.38
CA ARG A 101 -1.70 7.43 19.70
C ARG A 101 -0.79 7.26 20.90
N ARG A 102 -1.04 6.22 21.67
CA ARG A 102 -0.17 5.85 22.79
C ARG A 102 1.06 5.08 22.30
N GLY A 103 2.25 5.40 22.78
CA GLY A 103 3.45 4.67 22.39
C GLY A 103 4.66 4.84 23.30
N TRP A 104 5.69 4.06 23.06
CA TRP A 104 6.96 4.10 23.78
C TRP A 104 8.06 4.60 22.85
N VAL A 105 8.74 5.67 23.24
CA VAL A 105 9.93 6.11 22.51
C VAL A 105 11.02 5.08 22.73
N ARG A 106 11.61 4.56 21.66
CA ARG A 106 12.75 3.65 21.77
C ARG A 106 13.97 4.38 22.30
N ASP A 107 14.78 3.65 23.07
CA ASP A 107 16.10 4.10 23.47
C ASP A 107 16.98 4.33 22.23
N GLY A 108 17.94 5.25 22.34
CA GLY A 108 18.87 5.56 21.25
C GLY A 108 18.40 6.68 20.33
N SER A 109 17.49 7.55 20.78
CA SER A 109 17.19 8.79 20.04
C SER A 109 18.46 9.62 19.83
N GLU A 110 18.83 9.85 18.58
CA GLU A 110 20.00 10.67 18.23
C GLU A 110 19.59 12.10 17.85
N ALA A 111 20.42 13.05 18.26
CA ALA A 111 20.29 14.45 17.89
C ALA A 111 21.58 14.93 17.19
N VAL A 112 21.47 15.33 15.93
CA VAL A 112 22.54 15.98 15.18
C VAL A 112 22.41 17.48 15.37
N MET A 113 23.36 18.09 16.07
CA MET A 113 23.44 19.54 16.23
C MET A 113 23.99 20.16 14.94
N LEU A 114 23.19 20.99 14.27
CA LEU A 114 23.63 21.74 13.09
C LEU A 114 24.24 23.09 13.49
N THR A 115 23.68 23.70 14.54
CA THR A 115 24.19 24.90 15.23
C THR A 115 23.85 24.80 16.73
N ASP A 116 24.21 25.82 17.51
CA ASP A 116 23.79 25.97 18.92
C ASP A 116 22.27 26.14 19.10
N ARG A 117 21.52 26.40 18.03
CA ARG A 117 20.07 26.69 18.05
C ARG A 117 19.24 25.79 17.15
N VAL A 118 19.88 24.96 16.34
CA VAL A 118 19.20 24.10 15.35
C VAL A 118 19.76 22.69 15.48
N SER A 119 18.85 21.75 15.73
CA SER A 119 19.17 20.32 15.78
C SER A 119 18.20 19.54 14.90
N ARG A 120 18.67 18.42 14.36
CA ARG A 120 17.85 17.39 13.74
C ARG A 120 17.79 16.20 14.69
N ARG A 121 16.60 15.66 14.93
CA ARG A 121 16.41 14.50 15.80
C ARG A 121 15.65 13.40 15.04
N THR A 122 16.03 12.17 15.30
CA THR A 122 15.30 10.99 14.83
C THR A 122 14.73 10.28 16.05
N LEU A 123 13.42 10.02 16.01
CA LEU A 123 12.70 9.34 17.07
C LEU A 123 12.00 8.13 16.46
N GLU A 124 12.13 6.99 17.11
CA GLU A 124 11.35 5.80 16.85
C GLU A 124 10.39 5.60 18.00
N VAL A 125 9.11 5.38 17.68
CA VAL A 125 8.06 5.20 18.69
C VAL A 125 7.31 3.92 18.36
N ASP A 126 7.31 2.98 19.31
CA ASP A 126 6.50 1.78 19.23
C ASP A 126 5.09 2.11 19.73
N ILE A 127 4.09 2.02 18.87
CA ILE A 127 2.69 2.24 19.27
C ILE A 127 2.23 1.10 20.20
N ALA A 128 1.71 1.47 21.36
CA ALA A 128 1.37 0.60 22.48
C ALA A 128 -0.12 0.19 22.51
N GLU A 129 -0.84 0.45 21.42
CA GLU A 129 -2.27 0.17 21.29
C GLU A 129 -2.61 -0.33 19.87
N PRO A 130 -3.78 -0.96 19.66
CA PRO A 130 -4.19 -1.40 18.34
C PRO A 130 -4.32 -0.23 17.35
N CYS A 131 -3.53 -0.28 16.28
CA CYS A 131 -3.65 0.61 15.15
C CYS A 131 -4.72 0.12 14.18
N ASP A 132 -5.97 -0.09 14.62
CA ASP A 132 -7.02 -0.59 13.72
C ASP A 132 -7.24 0.37 12.54
N TRP A 133 -7.48 -0.20 11.35
CA TRP A 133 -7.76 0.56 10.13
C TRP A 133 -8.73 -0.23 9.23
N PRO A 134 -9.63 0.45 8.49
CA PRO A 134 -10.56 -0.21 7.58
C PRO A 134 -9.83 -1.08 6.53
N VAL A 135 -10.37 -2.26 6.27
CA VAL A 135 -9.95 -3.06 5.12
C VAL A 135 -10.49 -2.43 3.82
N LEU A 136 -9.84 -2.72 2.71
CA LEU A 136 -10.18 -2.20 1.40
C LEU A 136 -11.58 -2.67 0.97
N ALA A 137 -12.49 -1.71 0.76
CA ALA A 137 -13.84 -1.97 0.28
C ALA A 137 -13.87 -2.04 -1.26
N GLY A 138 -14.61 -3.00 -1.81
CA GLY A 138 -14.73 -3.17 -3.27
C GLY A 138 -13.41 -3.54 -3.96
N GLY A 139 -13.31 -3.26 -5.26
CA GLY A 139 -12.14 -3.58 -6.10
C GLY A 139 -12.36 -4.79 -7.00
N ALA A 140 -11.42 -5.01 -7.92
CA ALA A 140 -11.49 -6.15 -8.82
C ALA A 140 -11.28 -7.50 -8.11
N GLU A 141 -12.07 -8.49 -8.48
CA GLU A 141 -11.92 -9.87 -8.03
C GLU A 141 -11.81 -10.81 -9.23
N TYR A 142 -10.99 -11.85 -9.07
CA TYR A 142 -10.79 -12.90 -10.05
C TYR A 142 -10.60 -14.24 -9.32
N LEU A 143 -11.42 -15.24 -9.69
CA LEU A 143 -11.46 -16.54 -9.02
C LEU A 143 -11.64 -16.43 -7.49
N GLY A 144 -12.55 -15.54 -7.06
CA GLY A 144 -12.86 -15.31 -5.64
C GLY A 144 -11.72 -14.66 -4.83
N THR A 145 -10.64 -14.24 -5.48
CA THR A 145 -9.52 -13.54 -4.86
C THR A 145 -9.36 -12.15 -5.46
N ARG A 146 -8.97 -11.18 -4.64
CA ARG A 146 -8.77 -9.80 -5.07
C ARG A 146 -7.66 -9.69 -6.11
N VAL A 147 -7.77 -8.68 -6.96
CA VAL A 147 -6.72 -8.29 -7.92
C VAL A 147 -6.19 -6.91 -7.54
N LEU A 148 -4.87 -6.74 -7.58
CA LEU A 148 -4.24 -5.43 -7.51
C LEU A 148 -4.55 -4.69 -8.84
N ASP A 149 -5.57 -3.84 -8.81
CA ASP A 149 -6.11 -3.14 -9.98
C ASP A 149 -5.57 -1.72 -10.17
N VAL A 150 -4.90 -1.18 -9.15
CA VAL A 150 -4.17 0.09 -9.23
C VAL A 150 -2.73 -0.18 -9.66
N ARG A 151 -2.31 0.49 -10.74
CA ARG A 151 -0.97 0.37 -11.28
C ARG A 151 0.05 1.12 -10.38
N PRO A 152 1.16 0.48 -10.00
CA PRO A 152 2.27 1.13 -9.31
C PRO A 152 2.93 2.25 -10.14
N ASP A 153 3.69 3.10 -9.46
CA ASP A 153 4.51 4.12 -10.10
C ASP A 153 5.72 3.47 -10.82
N ALA A 154 5.93 3.82 -12.09
CA ALA A 154 6.99 3.27 -12.92
C ALA A 154 8.31 4.09 -12.89
N SER A 155 8.37 5.19 -12.15
CA SER A 155 9.51 6.12 -12.13
C SER A 155 10.70 5.59 -11.31
N ASP A 156 10.45 4.67 -10.39
CA ASP A 156 11.47 4.10 -9.50
C ASP A 156 11.79 2.65 -9.94
N ASP A 157 12.20 2.51 -11.21
CA ASP A 157 12.66 1.27 -11.87
C ASP A 157 11.98 -0.02 -11.37
N PRO A 158 10.72 -0.28 -11.78
CA PRO A 158 10.01 -1.49 -11.37
C PRO A 158 10.82 -2.73 -11.77
N SER A 159 10.96 -3.67 -10.84
CA SER A 159 11.82 -4.85 -11.03
C SER A 159 11.06 -6.15 -10.82
N HIS A 160 11.45 -7.14 -11.62
CA HIS A 160 11.00 -8.51 -11.51
C HIS A 160 12.21 -9.42 -11.42
N ALA A 161 12.14 -10.38 -10.53
CA ALA A 161 13.13 -11.44 -10.45
C ALA A 161 12.45 -12.81 -10.42
N TYR A 162 13.25 -13.82 -10.72
CA TYR A 162 12.84 -15.21 -10.80
C TYR A 162 13.65 -16.00 -9.79
N ALA A 163 12.98 -16.58 -8.80
CA ALA A 163 13.59 -17.35 -7.73
C ALA A 163 13.17 -18.82 -7.85
N GLY A 164 14.15 -19.69 -8.13
CA GLY A 164 13.95 -21.15 -8.17
C GLY A 164 14.06 -21.84 -6.82
N LEU A 165 14.22 -21.10 -5.70
CA LEU A 165 14.41 -21.65 -4.33
C LEU A 165 15.33 -22.89 -4.31
N ARG A 166 16.46 -22.81 -5.03
CA ARG A 166 17.44 -23.90 -5.10
C ARG A 166 18.38 -23.82 -3.90
N GLU A 167 18.56 -24.94 -3.23
CA GLU A 167 19.59 -25.10 -2.21
C GLU A 167 20.74 -25.90 -2.80
N SER A 168 21.98 -25.44 -2.60
CA SER A 168 23.18 -26.13 -3.04
C SER A 168 24.07 -26.45 -1.86
N VAL A 169 24.51 -27.70 -1.78
CA VAL A 169 25.53 -28.13 -0.81
C VAL A 169 26.78 -28.53 -1.58
N ASP A 170 27.88 -27.83 -1.30
CA ASP A 170 29.19 -28.10 -1.89
C ASP A 170 30.17 -28.53 -0.79
N PHE A 171 30.70 -29.74 -0.92
CA PHE A 171 31.69 -30.30 0.00
C PHE A 171 33.13 -30.17 -0.52
N GLY A 172 33.34 -29.52 -1.67
CA GLY A 172 34.66 -29.24 -2.26
C GLY A 172 35.40 -30.46 -2.84
N ILE A 173 34.80 -31.65 -2.77
CA ILE A 173 35.40 -32.93 -3.21
C ILE A 173 34.67 -33.57 -4.39
N ALA A 174 33.50 -33.05 -4.76
CA ALA A 174 32.66 -33.55 -5.85
C ALA A 174 31.80 -32.42 -6.41
N MET A 175 31.03 -32.70 -7.47
CA MET A 175 30.03 -31.75 -7.98
C MET A 175 29.03 -31.40 -6.86
N PRO A 176 28.66 -30.11 -6.71
CA PRO A 176 27.67 -29.69 -5.72
C PRO A 176 26.34 -30.42 -5.91
N VAL A 177 25.75 -30.83 -4.79
CA VAL A 177 24.38 -31.37 -4.80
C VAL A 177 23.43 -30.19 -4.76
N VAL A 178 22.58 -30.06 -5.79
CA VAL A 178 21.56 -29.01 -5.88
C VAL A 178 20.18 -29.63 -5.71
N ALA A 179 19.44 -29.17 -4.71
CA ALA A 179 18.04 -29.50 -4.49
C ALA A 179 17.16 -28.32 -4.93
N ASP A 180 16.29 -28.54 -5.91
CA ASP A 180 15.24 -27.59 -6.30
C ASP A 180 13.95 -28.01 -5.59
N LEU A 181 13.75 -27.48 -4.39
CA LEU A 181 12.67 -27.87 -3.47
C LEU A 181 11.26 -27.73 -4.09
N PRO A 182 10.90 -26.60 -4.76
CA PRO A 182 9.59 -26.45 -5.34
C PRO A 182 9.48 -27.01 -6.78
N GLY A 183 10.59 -27.24 -7.47
CA GLY A 183 10.60 -27.67 -8.88
C GLY A 183 9.99 -26.64 -9.84
N ILE A 184 9.78 -25.41 -9.38
CA ILE A 184 9.19 -24.29 -10.12
C ILE A 184 9.92 -22.99 -9.78
N THR A 185 9.97 -22.11 -10.77
CA THR A 185 10.51 -20.76 -10.58
C THR A 185 9.36 -19.80 -10.26
N LEU A 186 9.43 -19.16 -9.10
CA LEU A 186 8.43 -18.18 -8.66
C LEU A 186 8.93 -16.77 -8.94
N ARG A 187 8.01 -15.91 -9.38
CA ARG A 187 8.30 -14.51 -9.64
C ARG A 187 8.29 -13.72 -8.34
N THR A 188 9.25 -12.84 -8.17
CA THR A 188 9.19 -11.75 -7.20
C THR A 188 9.07 -10.43 -7.94
N GLN A 189 8.31 -9.50 -7.37
CA GLN A 189 8.05 -8.19 -7.97
C GLN A 189 8.20 -7.12 -6.90
N ARG A 190 8.87 -6.02 -7.24
CA ARG A 190 8.96 -4.84 -6.38
C ARG A 190 8.20 -3.69 -7.04
N ASP A 191 7.24 -3.16 -6.32
CA ASP A 191 6.38 -2.06 -6.76
C ASP A 191 6.62 -0.83 -5.90
N SER A 192 6.75 0.32 -6.55
CA SER A 192 6.92 1.61 -5.90
C SER A 192 5.61 2.41 -5.99
N TRP A 193 5.29 3.12 -4.91
CA TRP A 193 4.05 3.88 -4.77
C TRP A 193 4.37 5.33 -4.46
N LYS A 194 3.78 6.24 -5.23
CA LYS A 194 3.66 7.65 -4.87
C LYS A 194 2.20 7.93 -4.63
N LEU A 195 1.88 8.35 -3.41
CA LEU A 195 0.51 8.52 -2.94
C LEU A 195 0.24 10.02 -2.81
N PHE A 196 -0.78 10.50 -3.49
CA PHE A 196 -1.18 11.90 -3.54
C PHE A 196 -2.56 12.09 -2.92
N GLY A 197 -2.57 12.77 -1.78
CA GLY A 197 -3.77 13.09 -1.04
C GLY A 197 -4.36 11.92 -0.26
N ARG A 198 -5.31 12.27 0.59
CA ARG A 198 -5.82 11.40 1.66
C ARG A 198 -6.51 10.15 1.14
N SER A 199 -7.16 10.24 -0.02
CA SER A 199 -7.82 9.09 -0.66
C SER A 199 -6.82 8.01 -1.04
N GLU A 200 -5.69 8.36 -1.64
CA GLU A 200 -4.67 7.38 -2.05
C GLU A 200 -3.91 6.82 -0.84
N HIS A 201 -3.61 7.66 0.16
CA HIS A 201 -3.01 7.21 1.42
C HIS A 201 -3.92 6.22 2.14
N SER A 202 -5.22 6.54 2.22
CA SER A 202 -6.21 5.67 2.85
C SER A 202 -6.43 4.38 2.07
N TRP A 203 -6.50 4.45 0.74
CA TRP A 203 -6.58 3.28 -0.13
C TRP A 203 -5.38 2.34 0.10
N PHE A 204 -4.17 2.88 0.09
CA PHE A 204 -2.94 2.09 0.26
C PHE A 204 -2.85 1.46 1.65
N ARG A 205 -3.14 2.22 2.72
CA ARG A 205 -3.20 1.67 4.07
C ARG A 205 -4.28 0.57 4.17
N SER A 206 -5.45 0.77 3.57
CA SER A 206 -6.52 -0.23 3.55
C SER A 206 -6.12 -1.51 2.78
N LEU A 207 -5.36 -1.38 1.69
CA LEU A 207 -4.77 -2.52 0.97
C LEU A 207 -3.88 -3.34 1.91
N LEU A 208 -2.93 -2.70 2.60
CA LEU A 208 -2.02 -3.38 3.54
C LEU A 208 -2.78 -4.11 4.66
N TYR A 209 -3.82 -3.47 5.23
CA TYR A 209 -4.64 -4.07 6.29
C TYR A 209 -5.50 -5.23 5.79
N SER A 210 -5.92 -5.19 4.53
CA SER A 210 -6.61 -6.31 3.88
C SER A 210 -5.70 -7.52 3.73
N LEU A 211 -4.41 -7.27 3.48
CA LEU A 211 -3.40 -8.32 3.28
C LEU A 211 -2.93 -8.95 4.60
N ARG A 212 -2.96 -8.18 5.70
CA ARG A 212 -2.47 -8.60 7.04
C ARG A 212 -1.04 -9.16 6.96
N GLY A 213 -0.13 -8.39 6.36
CA GLY A 213 1.23 -8.84 6.07
C GLY A 213 1.22 -9.95 5.03
N ARG A 214 1.85 -11.08 5.33
CA ARG A 214 1.99 -12.22 4.42
C ARG A 214 0.84 -13.22 4.49
N GLN A 215 -0.18 -12.96 5.32
CA GLN A 215 -1.25 -13.92 5.62
C GLN A 215 -2.25 -14.11 4.48
N ARG A 216 -2.52 -13.06 3.69
CA ARG A 216 -3.46 -13.12 2.57
C ARG A 216 -2.73 -13.00 1.25
N ARG A 217 -3.37 -13.56 0.22
CA ARG A 217 -2.89 -13.56 -1.16
C ARG A 217 -3.76 -12.63 -2.00
N ILE A 218 -3.16 -12.10 -3.06
CA ILE A 218 -3.80 -11.23 -4.05
C ILE A 218 -3.23 -11.55 -5.43
N TRP A 219 -4.03 -11.38 -6.47
CA TRP A 219 -3.53 -11.41 -7.84
C TRP A 219 -2.76 -10.14 -8.15
N VAL A 220 -1.49 -10.27 -8.50
CA VAL A 220 -0.61 -9.16 -8.87
C VAL A 220 -0.34 -9.25 -10.37
N PRO A 221 -0.79 -8.26 -11.17
CA PRO A 221 -0.42 -8.16 -12.57
C PRO A 221 1.07 -7.91 -12.72
N SER A 222 1.64 -8.38 -13.82
CA SER A 222 3.02 -8.03 -14.15
C SER A 222 3.21 -6.56 -14.49
N TRP A 223 2.14 -5.90 -14.93
CA TRP A 223 2.15 -4.55 -15.50
C TRP A 223 3.01 -4.42 -16.77
N CYS A 224 3.44 -5.55 -17.32
CA CYS A 224 4.18 -5.68 -18.57
C CYS A 224 3.26 -6.14 -19.69
N ASP A 225 3.65 -5.83 -20.92
CA ASP A 225 3.00 -6.32 -22.13
C ASP A 225 3.57 -7.70 -22.47
N ASP A 226 3.22 -8.68 -21.63
CA ASP A 226 3.81 -10.03 -21.64
C ASP A 226 3.38 -10.82 -22.88
N LEU A 227 2.19 -10.55 -23.41
CA LEU A 227 1.61 -11.24 -24.56
C LEU A 227 1.00 -10.20 -25.50
N ARG A 228 1.52 -10.11 -26.74
CA ARG A 228 1.05 -9.12 -27.70
C ARG A 228 0.05 -9.72 -28.68
N PRO A 229 -1.22 -9.30 -28.69
CA PRO A 229 -2.18 -9.77 -29.69
C PRO A 229 -1.72 -9.42 -31.10
N ALA A 230 -1.61 -10.42 -31.97
CA ALA A 230 -1.18 -10.26 -33.37
C ALA A 230 -2.37 -10.01 -34.32
N LEU A 231 -3.56 -10.50 -33.96
CA LEU A 231 -4.77 -10.40 -34.78
C LEU A 231 -5.95 -9.86 -33.96
N PRO A 232 -6.95 -9.23 -34.61
CA PRO A 232 -8.20 -8.85 -33.96
C PRO A 232 -8.89 -10.07 -33.33
N ILE A 233 -9.48 -9.86 -32.15
CA ILE A 233 -10.25 -10.88 -31.44
C ILE A 233 -11.71 -10.76 -31.91
N ALA A 234 -12.24 -11.81 -32.52
CA ALA A 234 -13.62 -11.81 -32.97
C ALA A 234 -14.61 -11.73 -31.80
N ALA A 235 -15.79 -11.15 -32.03
CA ALA A 235 -16.84 -11.04 -31.03
C ALA A 235 -17.22 -12.45 -30.50
N GLY A 236 -17.25 -12.62 -29.18
CA GLY A 236 -17.56 -13.91 -28.55
C GLY A 236 -16.48 -14.99 -28.72
N SER A 237 -15.29 -14.62 -29.21
CA SER A 237 -14.15 -15.55 -29.28
C SER A 237 -13.54 -15.77 -27.90
N ALA A 238 -13.23 -17.03 -27.59
CA ALA A 238 -12.35 -17.42 -26.49
C ALA A 238 -10.91 -17.67 -26.98
N SER A 239 -10.59 -17.38 -28.24
CA SER A 239 -9.26 -17.54 -28.80
C SER A 239 -8.60 -16.19 -29.06
N VAL A 240 -7.33 -16.07 -28.64
CA VAL A 240 -6.50 -14.88 -28.85
C VAL A 240 -5.22 -15.30 -29.54
N ALA A 241 -5.00 -14.79 -30.76
CA ALA A 241 -3.75 -14.97 -31.47
C ALA A 241 -2.75 -13.90 -31.01
N ILE A 242 -1.59 -14.32 -30.53
CA ILE A 242 -0.50 -13.46 -30.07
C ILE A 242 0.73 -13.61 -30.98
N GLU A 243 1.60 -12.61 -30.98
CA GLU A 243 2.96 -12.73 -31.49
C GLU A 243 3.66 -13.90 -30.78
N TRP A 244 4.52 -14.63 -31.49
CA TRP A 244 5.26 -15.74 -30.88
C TRP A 244 6.08 -15.25 -29.68
N ALA A 245 5.74 -15.76 -28.49
CA ALA A 245 6.40 -15.44 -27.23
C ALA A 245 7.05 -16.69 -26.59
N GLY A 246 6.92 -17.86 -27.24
CA GLY A 246 7.33 -19.15 -26.72
C GLY A 246 6.43 -19.67 -25.59
N TYR A 247 5.23 -19.11 -25.44
CA TYR A 247 4.28 -19.47 -24.38
C TYR A 247 3.96 -20.97 -24.39
N THR A 248 3.65 -21.51 -25.56
CA THR A 248 3.22 -22.89 -25.77
C THR A 248 4.27 -23.89 -25.30
N HIS A 249 5.55 -23.55 -25.48
CA HIS A 249 6.67 -24.43 -25.16
C HIS A 249 7.13 -24.30 -23.70
N PHE A 250 7.11 -23.08 -23.15
CA PHE A 250 7.79 -22.79 -21.89
C PHE A 250 6.85 -22.48 -20.73
N ALA A 251 5.63 -22.01 -21.00
CA ALA A 251 4.74 -21.42 -20.00
C ALA A 251 3.38 -22.12 -19.88
N LEU A 252 2.93 -22.86 -20.91
CA LEU A 252 1.67 -23.59 -20.88
C LEU A 252 1.58 -24.51 -19.65
N GLY A 253 0.52 -24.35 -18.87
CA GLY A 253 0.27 -25.14 -17.66
C GLY A 253 1.15 -24.79 -16.46
N ARG A 254 2.15 -23.90 -16.59
CA ARG A 254 3.00 -23.49 -15.47
C ARG A 254 2.23 -22.59 -14.48
N PRO A 255 2.39 -22.77 -13.16
CA PRO A 255 1.82 -21.86 -12.17
C PRO A 255 2.19 -20.41 -12.45
N ASN A 256 1.27 -19.47 -12.19
CA ASN A 256 1.45 -18.03 -12.43
C ASN A 256 1.74 -17.64 -13.90
N ARG A 257 1.47 -18.53 -14.86
CA ARG A 257 1.51 -18.28 -16.31
C ARG A 257 0.22 -18.68 -17.03
N ARG A 258 -0.84 -18.93 -16.28
CA ARG A 258 -2.15 -19.33 -16.84
C ARG A 258 -3.14 -18.19 -16.82
N ASP A 259 -3.05 -17.31 -15.83
CA ASP A 259 -4.02 -16.26 -15.62
C ASP A 259 -3.47 -14.95 -16.22
N ILE A 260 -4.31 -14.24 -16.97
CA ILE A 260 -3.94 -13.00 -17.67
C ILE A 260 -4.95 -11.89 -17.40
N ARG A 261 -4.45 -10.65 -17.41
CA ARG A 261 -5.20 -9.41 -17.40
C ARG A 261 -5.08 -8.76 -18.77
N ILE A 262 -6.18 -8.60 -19.46
CA ILE A 262 -6.27 -7.88 -20.75
C ILE A 262 -6.91 -6.52 -20.45
N GLN A 263 -6.18 -5.44 -20.70
CA GLN A 263 -6.70 -4.08 -20.56
C GLN A 263 -6.89 -3.44 -21.92
N LEU A 264 -8.06 -2.86 -22.14
CA LEU A 264 -8.35 -2.03 -23.31
C LEU A 264 -8.02 -0.55 -23.05
N LEU A 265 -7.85 0.22 -24.12
CA LEU A 265 -7.59 1.66 -24.06
C LEU A 265 -8.76 2.47 -23.47
N ASP A 266 -9.99 1.94 -23.53
CA ASP A 266 -11.18 2.56 -22.93
C ASP A 266 -11.29 2.32 -21.42
N GLY A 267 -10.38 1.54 -20.83
CA GLY A 267 -10.37 1.20 -19.42
C GLY A 267 -11.03 -0.13 -19.07
N THR A 268 -11.68 -0.82 -20.02
CA THR A 268 -12.24 -2.15 -19.81
C THR A 268 -11.13 -3.15 -19.49
N VAL A 269 -11.36 -4.02 -18.52
CA VAL A 269 -10.39 -5.04 -18.08
C VAL A 269 -11.06 -6.41 -18.07
N TYR A 270 -10.42 -7.38 -18.72
CA TYR A 270 -10.79 -8.79 -18.65
C TYR A 270 -9.73 -9.56 -17.88
N TYR A 271 -10.20 -10.44 -16.99
CA TYR A 271 -9.38 -11.45 -16.34
C TYR A 271 -9.78 -12.81 -16.90
N ARG A 272 -8.82 -13.56 -17.43
CA ARG A 272 -9.05 -14.84 -18.12
C ARG A 272 -7.95 -15.83 -17.81
N ARG A 273 -8.32 -17.11 -17.82
CA ARG A 273 -7.38 -18.22 -17.69
C ARG A 273 -7.14 -18.83 -19.06
N ILE A 274 -5.88 -18.96 -19.44
CA ILE A 274 -5.42 -19.73 -20.59
C ILE A 274 -5.54 -21.22 -20.20
N ILE A 275 -6.36 -21.94 -20.96
CA ILE A 275 -6.62 -23.36 -20.77
C ILE A 275 -5.85 -24.23 -21.75
N ASP A 276 -5.50 -23.68 -22.92
CA ASP A 276 -4.71 -24.37 -23.95
C ASP A 276 -3.95 -23.35 -24.83
N SER A 277 -2.93 -23.80 -25.54
CA SER A 277 -2.21 -22.97 -26.52
C SER A 277 -1.65 -23.81 -27.67
N LEU A 278 -1.70 -23.24 -28.88
CA LEU A 278 -1.16 -23.83 -30.09
C LEU A 278 -0.10 -22.94 -30.73
N ASP A 279 1.09 -23.48 -30.98
CA ASP A 279 2.10 -22.84 -31.83
C ASP A 279 1.68 -22.96 -33.30
N ALA A 280 1.52 -21.83 -33.97
CA ALA A 280 1.17 -21.72 -35.38
C ALA A 280 2.25 -20.94 -36.16
N GLY A 281 3.53 -21.12 -35.80
CA GLY A 281 4.68 -20.58 -36.48
C GLY A 281 5.03 -19.17 -35.99
N SER A 282 4.62 -18.13 -36.73
CA SER A 282 4.92 -16.74 -36.34
C SER A 282 4.01 -16.22 -35.22
N ILE A 283 2.98 -16.98 -34.86
CA ILE A 283 2.00 -16.64 -33.83
C ILE A 283 1.73 -17.84 -32.92
N GLU A 284 1.23 -17.56 -31.72
CA GLU A 284 0.66 -18.57 -30.82
C GLU A 284 -0.83 -18.28 -30.62
N ILE A 285 -1.67 -19.31 -30.66
CA ILE A 285 -3.11 -19.18 -30.45
C ILE A 285 -3.41 -19.66 -29.04
N LEU A 286 -3.82 -18.73 -28.18
CA LEU A 286 -4.22 -19.01 -26.80
C LEU A 286 -5.73 -19.28 -26.76
N THR A 287 -6.13 -20.34 -26.05
CA THR A 287 -7.53 -20.63 -25.73
C THR A 287 -7.82 -20.22 -24.30
N LEU A 288 -8.83 -19.39 -24.10
CA LEU A 288 -9.27 -18.85 -22.82
C LEU A 288 -10.42 -19.68 -22.24
N ASP A 289 -10.58 -19.62 -20.91
CA ASP A 289 -11.66 -20.25 -20.14
C ASP A 289 -13.05 -19.67 -20.44
N ALA A 290 -13.09 -18.41 -20.86
CA ALA A 290 -14.31 -17.74 -21.30
C ALA A 290 -14.03 -16.75 -22.42
N ALA A 291 -15.01 -16.58 -23.31
CA ALA A 291 -14.96 -15.55 -24.34
C ALA A 291 -14.81 -14.15 -23.74
N LEU A 292 -14.21 -13.24 -24.51
CA LEU A 292 -14.26 -11.81 -24.18
C LEU A 292 -15.65 -11.28 -24.56
N ASP A 293 -16.34 -10.70 -23.59
CA ASP A 293 -17.65 -10.10 -23.75
C ASP A 293 -17.56 -8.81 -24.58
N GLY A 294 -18.47 -8.64 -25.54
CA GLY A 294 -18.54 -7.43 -26.37
C GLY A 294 -18.39 -7.64 -27.87
N ALA A 295 -18.32 -6.52 -28.59
CA ALA A 295 -18.03 -6.50 -30.02
C ALA A 295 -16.58 -6.97 -30.29
N GLY A 296 -16.25 -7.28 -31.55
CA GLY A 296 -14.88 -7.67 -31.91
C GLY A 296 -13.87 -6.61 -31.47
N ILE A 297 -12.76 -7.06 -30.87
CA ILE A 297 -11.71 -6.20 -30.32
C ILE A 297 -10.57 -6.13 -31.32
N SER A 298 -10.32 -4.93 -31.86
CA SER A 298 -9.14 -4.65 -32.68
C SER A 298 -7.88 -4.66 -31.82
N VAL A 299 -6.75 -5.09 -32.39
CA VAL A 299 -5.44 -5.07 -31.71
C VAL A 299 -5.10 -3.68 -31.17
N HIS A 300 -5.42 -2.62 -31.92
CA HIS A 300 -5.16 -1.24 -31.50
C HIS A 300 -6.01 -0.77 -30.31
N GLN A 301 -7.07 -1.49 -29.95
CA GLN A 301 -7.85 -1.18 -28.75
C GLN A 301 -7.24 -1.82 -27.50
N ILE A 302 -6.33 -2.77 -27.65
CA ILE A 302 -5.69 -3.47 -26.55
C ILE A 302 -4.51 -2.64 -26.08
N ARG A 303 -4.57 -2.20 -24.81
CA ARG A 303 -3.52 -1.43 -24.17
C ARG A 303 -2.35 -2.33 -23.75
N GLN A 304 -2.68 -3.45 -23.14
CA GLN A 304 -1.69 -4.33 -22.51
C GLN A 304 -2.33 -5.69 -22.16
N VAL A 305 -1.57 -6.77 -22.35
CA VAL A 305 -1.88 -8.09 -21.75
C VAL A 305 -0.77 -8.48 -20.79
N SER A 306 -1.11 -8.64 -19.51
CA SER A 306 -0.17 -8.96 -18.44
C SER A 306 -0.51 -10.31 -17.82
N PHE A 307 0.50 -11.10 -17.45
CA PHE A 307 0.28 -12.24 -16.56
C PHE A 307 -0.17 -11.78 -15.18
N LEU A 308 -1.07 -12.55 -14.58
CA LEU A 308 -1.43 -12.48 -13.18
C LEU A 308 -0.66 -13.56 -12.41
N SER A 309 -0.01 -13.15 -11.33
CA SER A 309 0.61 -14.08 -10.38
C SER A 309 -0.13 -13.99 -9.05
N MET A 310 -0.49 -15.14 -8.47
CA MET A 310 -0.99 -15.17 -7.10
C MET A 310 0.19 -14.89 -6.19
N ALA A 311 0.12 -13.85 -5.36
CA ALA A 311 1.23 -13.43 -4.52
C ALA A 311 0.77 -13.02 -3.13
N ALA A 312 1.67 -13.17 -2.15
CA ALA A 312 1.58 -12.50 -0.86
C ALA A 312 2.60 -11.35 -0.82
N LEU A 313 2.49 -10.48 0.19
CA LEU A 313 3.59 -9.56 0.47
C LEU A 313 4.88 -10.35 0.77
N ALA A 314 6.01 -9.77 0.41
CA ALA A 314 7.33 -10.35 0.68
C ALA A 314 7.75 -10.17 2.16
N SER A 315 7.08 -9.26 2.88
CA SER A 315 7.36 -8.90 4.27
C SER A 315 6.05 -8.70 5.02
N ASP A 316 6.04 -9.00 6.33
CA ASP A 316 4.92 -8.67 7.23
C ASP A 316 4.89 -7.18 7.60
N ALA A 317 6.01 -6.47 7.39
CA ALA A 317 6.14 -5.04 7.60
C ALA A 317 6.26 -4.30 6.27
N THR A 318 5.56 -3.17 6.16
CA THR A 318 5.68 -2.20 5.05
C THR A 318 5.80 -0.81 5.64
N GLU A 319 6.73 -0.02 5.10
CA GLU A 319 6.96 1.36 5.55
C GLU A 319 6.27 2.35 4.60
N ILE A 320 5.63 3.36 5.19
CA ILE A 320 5.07 4.51 4.47
C ILE A 320 5.86 5.75 4.89
N ASN A 321 6.58 6.35 3.95
CA ASN A 321 7.32 7.57 4.17
C ASN A 321 6.45 8.78 3.79
N HIS A 322 5.91 9.46 4.79
CA HIS A 322 5.15 10.71 4.61
C HIS A 322 6.11 11.88 4.40
N LEU A 323 6.11 12.47 3.19
CA LEU A 323 6.93 13.66 2.87
C LEU A 323 6.25 14.94 3.37
N THR A 324 4.92 14.94 3.38
CA THR A 324 4.05 15.98 3.93
C THR A 324 2.94 15.30 4.73
N ASP A 325 1.95 16.08 5.20
CA ASP A 325 0.72 15.49 5.74
C ASP A 325 0.01 14.59 4.71
N ALA A 326 -1.00 13.87 5.18
CA ALA A 326 -1.77 12.90 4.42
C ALA A 326 -2.67 13.55 3.35
N ASP A 327 -2.84 14.88 3.34
CA ASP A 327 -3.47 15.59 2.22
C ASP A 327 -2.46 15.90 1.09
N GLY A 328 -1.16 15.70 1.33
CA GLY A 328 -0.09 15.81 0.32
C GLY A 328 0.51 14.47 -0.09
N THR A 329 1.84 14.34 -0.04
CA THR A 329 2.59 13.26 -0.70
C THR A 329 3.21 12.28 0.29
N ALA A 330 3.07 10.98 0.01
CA ALA A 330 3.83 9.91 0.64
C ALA A 330 4.45 8.97 -0.41
N ARG A 331 5.44 8.18 0.03
CA ARG A 331 6.05 7.13 -0.77
C ARG A 331 6.05 5.82 -0.01
N ALA A 332 5.88 4.71 -0.72
CA ALA A 332 5.98 3.38 -0.15
C ALA A 332 6.54 2.40 -1.20
N THR A 333 6.99 1.23 -0.74
CA THR A 333 7.36 0.12 -1.62
C THR A 333 6.72 -1.15 -1.09
N THR A 334 6.16 -1.95 -1.99
CA THR A 334 5.70 -3.31 -1.68
C THR A 334 6.53 -4.32 -2.46
N GLY A 335 7.02 -5.34 -1.76
CA GLY A 335 7.54 -6.54 -2.38
C GLY A 335 6.43 -7.59 -2.47
N TRP A 336 6.38 -8.31 -3.58
CA TRP A 336 5.45 -9.40 -3.82
C TRP A 336 6.22 -10.69 -4.05
N GLN A 337 5.80 -11.74 -3.38
CA GLN A 337 6.32 -13.09 -3.58
C GLN A 337 5.21 -13.97 -4.14
N ALA A 338 5.40 -14.43 -5.39
CA ALA A 338 4.44 -15.33 -6.00
C ALA A 338 4.39 -16.65 -5.23
N VAL A 339 3.20 -17.23 -5.17
CA VAL A 339 2.91 -18.55 -4.61
C VAL A 339 2.23 -19.39 -5.67
N VAL A 340 2.18 -20.72 -5.48
CA VAL A 340 1.40 -21.57 -6.38
C VAL A 340 -0.09 -21.27 -6.17
N PRO A 341 -0.83 -20.87 -7.21
CA PRO A 341 -2.27 -20.70 -7.10
C PRO A 341 -2.94 -22.05 -6.78
N ASP A 342 -3.85 -22.04 -5.81
CA ASP A 342 -4.68 -23.18 -5.38
C ASP A 342 -6.12 -23.08 -5.90
N VAL A 343 -6.36 -22.20 -6.87
CA VAL A 343 -7.67 -21.83 -7.44
C VAL A 343 -7.78 -22.10 -8.94
#